data_AF-A0A9D6V359-F1
#
_entry.id   AF-A0A9D6V359-F1
#
_cell.length_a   1.000
_cell.length_b   1.000
_cell.length_c   1.000
_cell.angle_alpha   90.00
_cell.angle_beta   90.00
_cell.angle_gamma   90.00
#
_symmetry.space_group_name_H-M   'P 1'
#
loop_
_entity.id
_entity.type
_entity.pdbx_description
1 polymer ?
#
loop_
_entity_poly.entity_id
_entity_poly.type
_entity_poly.pdbx_seq_one_letter_code
_entity_poly.pdbx_strand_id
1 'polypeptide(L)'
;MVNHLQAKELLQSLVNRGESLDTRDLTLFFGWIYSSYVSLEPFPVEHRKFCERCLDSFDSPNIRHQAGLALLKSALAKAERGRPIPDSTVSKDYLNLVNRFFQFCRKPNE
;
A
#
# COMPACT_ATOMS: atom_id res chain seq x y z
N MET A 1 5.29 10.57 13.79
CA MET A 1 6.35 10.00 12.93
C MET A 1 5.83 8.71 12.36
N VAL A 2 5.62 8.67 11.05
CA VAL A 2 5.34 7.44 10.30
C VAL A 2 6.50 6.48 10.56
N ASN A 3 6.21 5.41 11.29
CA ASN A 3 7.22 4.42 11.65
C ASN A 3 7.50 3.53 10.43
N HIS A 4 8.77 3.34 10.09
CA HIS A 4 9.20 2.40 9.04
C HIS A 4 8.66 1.00 9.23
N LEU A 5 8.56 0.58 10.49
CA LEU A 5 7.98 -0.70 10.84
C LEU A 5 6.51 -0.77 10.45
N GLN A 6 5.75 0.30 10.71
CA GLN A 6 4.33 0.38 10.36
C GLN A 6 4.12 0.40 8.85
N ALA A 7 4.93 1.16 8.11
CA ALA A 7 4.89 1.18 6.66
C ALA A 7 5.26 -0.19 6.07
N LYS A 8 6.29 -0.86 6.62
CA LYS A 8 6.69 -2.22 6.25
C LYS A 8 5.56 -3.21 6.46
N GLU A 9 4.96 -3.25 7.65
CA GLU A 9 3.89 -4.19 7.99
C GLU A 9 2.64 -3.98 7.13
N LEU A 10 2.27 -2.72 6.88
CA LEU A 10 1.18 -2.36 5.98
C LEU A 10 1.44 -2.85 4.54
N LEU A 11 2.63 -2.56 4.00
CA LEU A 11 3.03 -2.98 2.66
C LEU A 11 3.10 -4.51 2.54
N GLN A 12 3.64 -5.20 3.54
CA GLN A 12 3.69 -6.66 3.58
C GLN A 12 2.28 -7.26 3.54
N SER A 13 1.35 -6.71 4.32
CA SER A 13 -0.04 -7.16 4.31
C SER A 13 -0.70 -6.97 2.95
N LEU A 14 -0.46 -5.83 2.30
CA LEU A 14 -0.99 -5.54 0.96
C LEU A 14 -0.39 -6.43 -0.12
N VAL A 15 0.91 -6.76 -0.03
CA VAL A 15 1.57 -7.73 -0.93
C VAL A 15 0.93 -9.10 -0.76
N ASN A 16 0.82 -9.61 0.47
CA ASN A 16 0.21 -10.92 0.74
C ASN A 16 -1.24 -11.00 0.24
N ARG A 17 -2.01 -9.91 0.44
CA ARG A 17 -3.39 -9.82 -0.03
C ARG A 17 -3.46 -9.78 -1.56
N GLY A 18 -2.55 -9.05 -2.22
CA GLY A 18 -2.46 -9.02 -3.69
C GLY A 18 -2.12 -10.39 -4.27
N GLU A 19 -1.18 -11.13 -3.67
CA GLU A 19 -0.78 -12.46 -4.14
C GLU A 19 -1.93 -13.49 -4.16
N SER A 20 -2.96 -13.28 -3.34
CA SER A 20 -4.16 -14.13 -3.24
C SER A 20 -5.43 -13.47 -3.82
N LEU A 21 -5.30 -12.27 -4.42
CA LEU A 21 -6.44 -11.49 -4.90
C LEU A 21 -7.00 -12.05 -6.21
N ASP A 22 -8.31 -12.30 -6.25
CA ASP A 22 -9.03 -12.55 -7.49
C ASP A 22 -9.35 -11.22 -8.18
N THR A 23 -8.70 -10.95 -9.30
CA THR A 23 -8.86 -9.72 -10.09
C THR A 23 -10.22 -9.63 -10.80
N ARG A 24 -11.02 -10.70 -10.81
CA ARG A 24 -12.39 -10.70 -11.32
C ARG A 24 -13.39 -10.12 -10.33
N ASP A 25 -13.05 -10.14 -9.03
CA ASP A 25 -13.81 -9.40 -8.02
C ASP A 25 -13.37 -7.94 -8.06
N LEU A 26 -14.06 -7.14 -8.88
CA LEU A 26 -13.73 -5.73 -9.09
C LEU A 26 -13.82 -4.91 -7.81
N THR A 27 -14.69 -5.28 -6.86
CA THR A 27 -14.83 -4.54 -5.59
C THR A 27 -13.58 -4.72 -4.75
N LEU A 28 -13.14 -5.97 -4.56
CA LEU A 28 -11.91 -6.26 -3.83
C LEU A 28 -10.67 -5.74 -4.56
N PHE A 29 -10.67 -5.84 -5.89
CA PHE A 29 -9.58 -5.32 -6.72
C PHE A 29 -9.42 -3.81 -6.57
N PHE A 30 -10.46 -3.01 -6.77
CA PHE A 30 -10.35 -1.56 -6.64
C PHE A 30 -10.12 -1.11 -5.19
N GLY A 31 -10.66 -1.84 -4.21
CA GLY A 31 -10.34 -1.62 -2.80
C GLY A 31 -8.85 -1.84 -2.49
N TRP A 32 -8.26 -2.89 -3.06
CA TRP A 32 -6.82 -3.16 -2.96
C TRP A 32 -5.99 -2.10 -3.69
N ILE A 33 -6.39 -1.69 -4.91
CA ILE A 33 -5.71 -0.63 -5.68
C ILE A 33 -5.67 0.67 -4.87
N TYR A 34 -6.79 1.10 -4.31
CA TYR A 34 -6.86 2.33 -3.52
C TYR A 34 -6.00 2.25 -2.25
N SER A 35 -6.11 1.14 -1.50
CA SER A 35 -5.32 0.94 -0.28
C SER A 35 -3.81 0.92 -0.59
N SER A 36 -3.44 0.30 -1.71
CA SER A 36 -2.06 0.25 -2.21
C SER A 36 -1.54 1.62 -2.60
N TYR A 37 -2.33 2.39 -3.35
CA TYR A 37 -2.00 3.77 -3.72
C TYR A 37 -1.72 4.61 -2.47
N VAL A 38 -2.65 4.67 -1.53
CA VAL A 38 -2.48 5.44 -0.29
C VAL A 38 -1.25 4.95 0.49
N SER A 39 -1.06 3.64 0.64
CA SER A 39 0.09 3.08 1.37
C SER A 39 1.46 3.45 0.80
N LEU A 40 1.51 3.81 -0.49
CA LEU A 40 2.73 4.18 -1.19
C LEU A 40 3.09 5.66 -1.07
N GLU A 41 2.25 6.52 -0.48
CA GLU A 41 2.56 7.95 -0.30
C GLU A 41 3.95 8.25 0.30
N PRO A 42 4.46 7.47 1.29
CA PRO A 42 5.82 7.66 1.79
C PRO A 42 6.95 7.37 0.78
N PHE A 43 6.61 6.73 -0.34
CA PHE A 43 7.50 6.26 -1.39
C PHE A 43 7.14 6.96 -2.72
N PRO A 44 7.50 8.25 -2.89
CA PRO A 44 6.95 9.10 -3.96
C PRO A 44 7.23 8.58 -5.38
N VAL A 45 8.35 7.89 -5.58
CA VAL A 45 8.68 7.27 -6.88
C VAL A 45 7.74 6.12 -7.20
N GLU A 46 7.49 5.24 -6.24
CA GLU A 46 6.57 4.11 -6.38
C GLU A 46 5.13 4.60 -6.47
N HIS A 47 4.75 5.57 -5.64
CA HIS A 47 3.43 6.20 -5.65
C HIS A 47 3.06 6.76 -7.01
N ARG A 48 3.94 7.57 -7.61
CA ARG A 48 3.71 8.16 -8.94
C ARG A 48 3.57 7.07 -10.01
N LYS A 49 4.49 6.11 -10.04
CA LYS A 49 4.42 4.97 -10.97
C LYS A 49 3.16 4.14 -10.78
N PHE A 50 2.70 3.99 -9.54
CA PHE A 50 1.48 3.24 -9.23
C PHE A 50 0.26 3.98 -9.78
N CYS A 51 0.19 5.30 -9.62
CA CYS A 51 -0.86 6.13 -10.23
C CYS A 51 -0.93 5.89 -11.75
N GLU A 52 0.20 6.08 -12.44
CA GLU A 52 0.28 5.94 -13.91
C GLU A 52 -0.10 4.53 -14.39
N ARG A 53 0.39 3.48 -13.70
CA ARG A 53 0.24 2.08 -14.14
C ARG A 53 -1.04 1.42 -13.66
N CYS A 54 -1.62 1.91 -12.57
CA CYS A 54 -2.69 1.21 -11.87
C CYS A 54 -3.96 2.05 -11.66
N LEU A 55 -3.92 3.38 -11.67
CA LEU A 55 -5.12 4.23 -11.56
C LEU A 55 -5.51 4.80 -12.92
N ASP A 56 -4.54 5.42 -13.60
CA ASP A 56 -4.77 6.16 -14.85
C ASP A 56 -4.69 5.27 -16.10
N SER A 57 -4.22 4.03 -15.95
CA SER A 57 -4.09 3.08 -17.06
C SER A 57 -5.45 2.48 -17.47
N PHE A 58 -5.65 2.37 -18.78
CA PHE A 58 -6.74 1.62 -19.42
C PHE A 58 -6.44 0.10 -19.55
N ASP A 59 -5.34 -0.36 -18.98
CA ASP A 59 -4.96 -1.77 -18.97
C ASP A 59 -6.01 -2.65 -18.27
N SER A 60 -5.99 -3.95 -18.62
CA SER A 60 -6.83 -4.94 -17.96
C SER A 60 -6.49 -5.07 -16.45
N PRO A 61 -7.45 -5.49 -15.60
CA PRO A 61 -7.22 -5.68 -14.17
C PRO A 61 -6.00 -6.53 -13.84
N ASN A 62 -5.73 -7.58 -14.64
CA ASN A 62 -4.56 -8.44 -14.46
C ASN A 62 -3.22 -7.70 -14.63
N ILE A 63 -3.11 -6.86 -15.65
CA ILE A 63 -1.89 -6.10 -15.92
C ILE A 63 -1.68 -5.04 -14.83
N ARG A 64 -2.74 -4.33 -14.45
CA ARG A 64 -2.73 -3.37 -13.34
C ARG A 64 -2.33 -4.03 -12.02
N HIS A 65 -2.89 -5.22 -11.74
CA HIS A 65 -2.56 -6.00 -10.56
C HIS A 65 -1.07 -6.39 -10.50
N GLN A 66 -0.53 -6.94 -11.58
CA GLN A 66 0.89 -7.32 -11.66
C GLN A 66 1.82 -6.12 -11.47
N ALA A 67 1.51 -5.00 -12.12
CA ALA A 67 2.28 -3.76 -11.96
C ALA A 67 2.21 -3.24 -10.52
N GLY A 68 1.02 -3.24 -9.92
CA GLY A 68 0.82 -2.82 -8.54
C GLY A 68 1.61 -3.66 -7.54
N LEU A 69 1.56 -5.00 -7.69
CA LEU A 69 2.33 -5.92 -6.85
C LEU A 69 3.84 -5.67 -6.95
N ALA A 70 4.36 -5.46 -8.16
CA ALA A 70 5.79 -5.18 -8.34
C ALA A 70 6.23 -3.89 -7.64
N LEU A 71 5.40 -2.84 -7.71
CA LEU A 71 5.69 -1.55 -7.06
C LEU A 71 5.58 -1.64 -5.54
N LEU A 72 4.60 -2.36 -5.00
CA LEU A 72 4.49 -2.62 -3.56
C LEU A 72 5.71 -3.39 -3.03
N LYS A 73 6.16 -4.43 -3.75
CA LYS A 73 7.39 -5.18 -3.39
C LYS A 73 8.62 -4.28 -3.42
N SER A 74 8.70 -3.36 -4.39
CA SER A 74 9.79 -2.37 -4.46
C SER A 74 9.78 -1.41 -3.26
N ALA A 75 8.61 -0.89 -2.88
CA ALA A 75 8.45 -0.04 -1.71
C ALA A 75 8.78 -0.79 -0.41
N LEU A 76 8.34 -2.04 -0.27
CA LEU A 76 8.63 -2.89 0.88
C LEU A 76 10.15 -3.06 1.06
N ALA A 77 10.87 -3.37 -0.01
CA ALA A 77 12.33 -3.48 0.04
C ALA A 77 13.03 -2.17 0.43
N LYS A 78 12.41 -1.00 0.17
CA LYS A 78 12.91 0.30 0.66
C LYS A 78 12.57 0.54 2.12
N ALA A 79 11.37 0.18 2.56
CA ALA A 79 10.94 0.26 3.95
C ALA A 79 11.86 -0.55 4.87
N GLU A 80 12.28 -1.74 4.42
CA GLU A 80 13.23 -2.60 5.13
C GLU A 80 14.62 -1.97 5.32
N ARG A 81 15.01 -1.02 4.46
CA ARG A 81 16.29 -0.29 4.55
C ARG A 81 16.22 0.93 5.48
N GLY A 82 15.06 1.26 6.04
CA GLY A 82 14.91 2.12 7.22
C GLY A 82 15.21 3.62 7.06
N ARG A 83 14.87 4.26 5.92
CA ARG A 83 15.11 5.71 5.72
C ARG A 83 13.98 6.59 6.28
N PRO A 84 14.17 7.35 7.38
CA PRO A 84 13.09 8.11 8.06
C PRO A 84 12.16 8.88 7.10
N ILE A 85 10.85 8.71 7.26
CA ILE A 85 9.81 9.40 6.49
C ILE A 85 9.28 10.56 7.38
N PRO A 86 9.39 11.82 6.95
CA PRO A 86 8.81 12.95 7.68
C PRO A 86 7.27 12.89 7.69
N ASP A 87 6.64 13.22 8.82
CA ASP A 87 5.16 13.22 8.92
C ASP A 87 4.46 14.21 7.98
N SER A 88 5.13 15.29 7.62
CA SER A 88 4.58 16.35 6.78
C SER A 88 4.37 15.92 5.32
N THR A 89 4.79 14.72 4.92
CA THR A 89 4.74 14.26 3.53
C THR A 89 3.58 13.32 3.22
N VAL A 90 2.74 12.96 4.21
CA VAL A 90 1.64 11.99 4.02
C VAL A 90 0.27 12.61 4.29
N SER A 91 -0.75 12.11 3.61
CA SER A 91 -2.12 12.58 3.64
C SER A 91 -2.88 12.10 4.88
N LYS A 92 -4.06 12.68 5.11
CA LYS A 92 -5.00 12.19 6.14
C LYS A 92 -5.46 10.76 5.85
N ASP A 93 -5.57 10.37 4.59
CA ASP A 93 -6.01 9.03 4.21
C ASP A 93 -4.96 7.99 4.56
N TYR A 94 -3.67 8.30 4.38
CA TYR A 94 -2.58 7.47 4.86
C TYR A 94 -2.62 7.30 6.38
N LEU A 95 -2.76 8.40 7.12
CA LEU A 95 -2.85 8.35 8.59
C LEU A 95 -4.06 7.52 9.05
N ASN A 96 -5.22 7.68 8.40
CA ASN A 96 -6.41 6.88 8.67
C ASN A 96 -6.20 5.40 8.37
N LEU A 97 -5.54 5.07 7.26
CA LEU A 97 -5.24 3.70 6.87
C LEU A 97 -4.33 3.02 7.89
N VAL A 98 -3.23 3.68 8.27
CA VAL A 98 -2.30 3.22 9.31
C VAL A 98 -3.05 3.03 10.64
N ASN A 99 -3.82 4.03 11.07
CA ASN A 99 -4.59 3.94 12.30
C ASN A 99 -5.56 2.76 12.29
N ARG A 100 -6.34 2.57 11.23
CA ARG A 100 -7.25 1.42 11.12
C ARG A 100 -6.49 0.10 11.19
N PHE A 101 -5.44 -0.03 10.38
CA PHE A 101 -4.65 -1.26 10.31
C PHE A 101 -4.10 -1.65 11.69
N PHE A 102 -3.52 -0.70 12.43
CA PHE A 102 -2.92 -0.97 13.74
C PHE A 102 -3.88 -0.91 14.93
N GLN A 103 -5.03 -0.26 14.82
CA GLN A 103 -6.08 -0.33 15.83
C GLN A 103 -6.63 -1.74 15.97
N PHE A 104 -6.80 -2.48 14.87
CA PHE A 104 -7.26 -3.87 14.92
C PHE A 104 -6.19 -4.85 15.44
N CYS A 105 -4.90 -4.54 15.26
CA CYS A 105 -3.80 -5.30 15.88
C CYS A 105 -3.67 -5.06 17.40
N ARG A 106 -4.25 -3.98 17.92
CA ARG A 106 -4.36 -3.70 19.37
C ARG A 106 -5.75 -4.07 19.88
N LYS A 107 -6.09 -5.37 19.93
CA LYS A 107 -7.12 -5.80 20.89
C LYS A 107 -6.50 -5.84 22.29
N PRO A 108 -7.26 -5.44 23.33
CA PRO A 108 -6.77 -5.36 24.69
C PRO A 108 -6.46 -6.76 25.19
N ASN A 109 -5.36 -6.92 25.90
CA ASN A 109 -5.21 -8.05 26.81
C ASN A 109 -6.30 -7.91 27.88
N GLU A 110 -7.39 -8.66 27.73
CA GLU A 110 -8.25 -9.08 28.83
C GLU A 110 -8.07 -10.59 29.02
#